data_AF-A0A2V7G567-F1
#
_entry.id   AF-A0A2V7G567-F1
#
_cell.length_a   1.000
_cell.length_b   1.000
_cell.length_c   1.000
_cell.angle_alpha   90.00
_cell.angle_beta   90.00
_cell.angle_gamma   90.00
#
_symmetry.space_group_name_H-M   'P 1'
#
loop_
_entity.id
_entity.type
_entity.pdbx_description
1 polymer ?
#
loop_
_entity_poly.entity_id
_entity_poly.type
_entity_poly.pdbx_seq_one_letter_code
_entity_poly.pdbx_strand_id
1 'polypeptide(L)' 'MFSHILRCGVLEATPEHQKEWFDDTMLYLADRYAELDEPRLTELRLLGERYCRPVVGRSATVGANA' A
#
# COMPACT_ATOMS: atom_id res chain seq x y z
N MET A 1 -3.27 -6.11 3.17
CA MET A 1 -2.64 -5.00 2.43
C MET A 1 -1.60 -4.26 3.28
N PHE A 2 -1.99 -3.47 4.30
CA PHE A 2 -1.04 -2.63 5.05
C PHE A 2 0.11 -3.39 5.74
N SER A 3 -0.15 -4.56 6.30
CA SER A 3 0.92 -5.42 6.83
C SER A 3 1.89 -5.94 5.75
N HIS A 4 1.41 -6.14 4.51
CA HIS A 4 2.25 -6.55 3.39
C HIS A 4 3.08 -5.39 2.85
N ILE A 5 2.61 -4.14 2.92
CA ILE A 5 3.42 -2.96 2.57
C ILE A 5 4.72 -2.96 3.39
N LEU A 6 4.64 -3.25 4.69
CA LEU A 6 5.81 -3.33 5.57
C LEU A 6 6.69 -4.55 5.30
N ARG A 7 6.08 -5.74 5.20
CA ARG A 7 6.83 -7.01 5.02
C ARG A 7 7.53 -7.11 3.67
N CYS A 8 6.95 -6.50 2.63
CA CYS A 8 7.49 -6.52 1.27
C CYS A 8 8.41 -5.32 0.98
N GLY A 9 8.70 -4.46 1.96
CA GLY A 9 9.60 -3.32 1.77
C GLY A 9 9.09 -2.28 0.76
N VAL A 10 7.76 -2.18 0.56
CA VAL A 10 7.16 -1.29 -0.45
C VAL A 10 7.52 0.17 -0.18
N LEU A 11 7.70 0.56 1.08
CA LEU A 11 8.11 1.92 1.47
C LEU A 11 9.48 2.32 0.94
N GLU A 12 10.38 1.36 0.72
CA GLU A 12 11.76 1.57 0.27
C GLU A 12 11.92 1.36 -1.24
N ALA A 13 10.90 0.81 -1.90
CA ALA A 13 10.89 0.55 -3.33
C ALA A 13 10.82 1.86 -4.14
N THR A 14 11.25 1.81 -5.40
CA THR A 14 11.09 2.95 -6.32
C THR A 14 9.61 3.25 -6.57
N PRO A 15 9.24 4.48 -6.93
CA PRO A 15 7.85 4.83 -7.23
C PRO A 15 7.19 3.91 -8.26
N GLU A 16 7.95 3.44 -9.25
CA GLU A 16 7.49 2.52 -10.29
C GLU A 16 7.12 1.16 -9.71
N HIS A 17 8.00 0.55 -8.91
CA HIS A 17 7.73 -0.73 -8.25
C HIS A 17 6.62 -0.62 -7.20
N GLN A 18 6.53 0.52 -6.50
CA GLN A 18 5.40 0.78 -5.60
C GLN A 18 4.09 0.78 -6.38
N LYS A 19 4.05 1.45 -7.53
CA LYS A 19 2.87 1.47 -8.40
C LYS A 19 2.48 0.07 -8.85
N GLU A 20 3.43 -0.72 -9.38
CA GLU A 20 3.18 -2.10 -9.81
C GLU A 20 2.62 -2.96 -8.68
N TRP A 21 3.26 -2.92 -7.50
CA TRP A 21 2.80 -3.68 -6.33
C TRP A 21 1.37 -3.33 -5.93
N PHE A 22 1.03 -2.04 -5.93
CA PHE A 22 -0.32 -1.60 -5.59
C PHE A 22 -1.33 -2.02 -6.66
N ASP A 23 -1.00 -1.88 -7.95
CA ASP A 23 -1.90 -2.24 -9.04
C ASP A 23 -2.22 -3.75 -8.99
N ASP A 24 -1.21 -4.60 -8.77
CA ASP A 24 -1.39 -6.05 -8.57
C ASP A 24 -2.21 -6.36 -7.32
N THR A 25 -1.93 -5.67 -6.22
CA THR A 25 -2.67 -5.85 -4.95
C THR A 25 -4.13 -5.44 -5.09
N MET A 26 -4.42 -4.35 -5.81
CA MET A 26 -5.78 -3.89 -6.05
C MET A 26 -6.55 -4.87 -6.94
N LEU A 27 -5.92 -5.42 -7.98
CA LEU A 27 -6.50 -6.47 -8.82
C LEU A 27 -6.83 -7.72 -7.98
N TYR A 28 -5.91 -8.17 -7.14
CA TYR A 28 -6.15 -9.30 -6.24
C TYR A 28 -7.31 -9.05 -5.27
N LEU A 29 -7.41 -7.85 -4.69
CA LEU A 29 -8.50 -7.51 -3.77
C LEU A 29 -9.86 -7.45 -4.49
N ALA A 30 -9.89 -6.89 -5.70
CA ALA A 30 -11.10 -6.82 -6.51
C ALA A 30 -11.62 -8.21 -6.92
N ASP A 31 -10.73 -9.12 -7.30
CA ASP A 31 -11.09 -10.49 -7.68
C ASP A 31 -11.54 -11.31 -6.45
N ARG A 32 -10.84 -11.16 -5.32
CA ARG A 32 -11.08 -11.99 -4.13
C ARG A 32 -12.33 -11.58 -3.34
N TYR A 33 -12.66 -10.29 -3.32
CA TYR A 33 -13.73 -9.71 -2.50
C TYR A 33 -14.77 -9.00 -3.37
N ALA A 34 -15.80 -9.72 -3.79
CA ALA A 34 -16.88 -9.18 -4.63
C ALA A 34 -17.70 -8.04 -3.96
N GLU A 35 -17.60 -7.88 -2.64
CA GLU A 35 -18.21 -6.79 -1.88
C GLU A 35 -17.41 -5.48 -1.93
N LEU A 36 -16.17 -5.51 -2.42
CA LEU A 36 -15.38 -4.31 -2.67
C LEU A 36 -15.75 -3.76 -4.04
N ASP A 37 -16.75 -2.89 -4.05
CA ASP A 37 -17.11 -2.11 -5.21
C ASP A 37 -16.02 -1.07 -5.56
N GLU A 38 -16.11 -0.53 -6.76
CA GLU A 38 -15.14 0.43 -7.31
C GLU A 38 -14.86 1.64 -6.39
N PRO A 39 -15.84 2.25 -5.72
CA PRO A 39 -15.59 3.32 -4.76
C PRO A 39 -14.73 2.87 -3.56
N ARG A 40 -15.00 1.69 -2.99
CA ARG A 40 -14.23 1.14 -1.85
C ARG A 40 -12.81 0.78 -2.27
N LEU A 41 -12.63 0.21 -3.46
CA LEU A 41 -11.29 -0.06 -4.01
C LEU A 41 -10.51 1.25 -4.20
N THR A 42 -11.16 2.30 -4.71
CA THR A 42 -10.53 3.62 -4.87
C THR A 42 -10.09 4.21 -3.52
N GLU A 43 -10.94 4.11 -2.50
CA GLU A 43 -10.60 4.57 -1.15
C GLU A 43 -9.42 3.77 -0.56
N LEU A 44 -9.43 2.44 -0.72
CA LEU A 44 -8.31 1.58 -0.30
C LEU A 44 -6.99 1.97 -0.97
N ARG A 45 -7.00 2.25 -2.28
CA ARG A 45 -5.82 2.72 -3.02
C ARG A 45 -5.31 4.03 -2.45
N LEU A 46 -6.19 5.00 -2.22
CA LEU A 46 -5.85 6.31 -1.67
C LEU A 46 -5.25 6.21 -0.27
N LEU A 47 -5.84 5.36 0.59
CA LEU A 47 -5.34 5.12 1.94
C LEU A 47 -3.96 4.44 1.92
N GLY A 48 -3.77 3.46 1.04
CA GLY A 48 -2.49 2.79 0.82
C GLY A 48 -1.40 3.76 0.40
N GLU A 49 -1.66 4.59 -0.60
CA GLU A 49 -0.71 5.62 -1.05
C GLU A 49 -0.38 6.62 0.06
N ARG A 50 -1.38 7.06 0.83
CA ARG A 50 -1.16 7.96 1.97
C ARG A 50 -0.32 7.31 3.06
N TYR A 51 -0.51 6.01 3.30
CA TYR A 51 0.30 5.26 4.25
C TYR A 51 1.78 5.21 3.84
N CYS A 52 2.06 5.19 2.54
CA CYS A 52 3.43 5.26 2.01
C CYS A 52 4.03 6.67 2.03
N ARG A 53 3.24 7.73 2.31
CA ARG A 53 3.79 9.09 2.37
C ARG A 53 4.56 9.30 3.66
N PRO A 54 5.72 9.99 3.60
CA PRO A 54 6.44 10.36 4.81
C PRO A 54 5.57 11.29 5.67
N VAL A 55 5.44 10.94 6.96
CA VAL A 55 4.76 11.81 7.93
C VAL A 55 5.66 13.03 8.15
N VAL A 56 5.27 14.18 7.60
CA VAL A 56 6.02 15.44 7.74
C VAL A 56 6.11 15.76 9.24
N GLY A 57 7.26 15.48 9.85
CA GLY A 57 7.50 15.72 11.28
C GLY A 57 8.34 14.67 12.02
N ARG A 58 8.58 13.47 11.47
CA ARG A 58 9.54 12.53 12.07
C ARG A 58 10.25 11.75 10.99
N SER A 59 11.58 11.89 10.92
CA SER A 59 12.46 10.82 10.43
C SER A 59 12.26 9.61 11.34
N ALA A 60 11.14 8.92 11.19
CA ALA A 60 10.93 7.62 11.76
C ALA A 60 11.27 6.63 10.65
N THR A 61 12.50 6.15 10.67
CA THR A 61 12.78 4.80 10.22
C THR A 61 11.74 3.90 10.89
N VAL A 62 10.71 3.49 10.15
CA VAL A 62 9.85 2.39 10.58
C VAL A 62 10.70 1.15 10.41
N GLY A 63 11.55 0.91 11.42
CA GLY A 63 12.33 -0.30 11.52
C GLY A 63 11.38 -1.47 11.64
N ALA A 64 11.21 -2.21 10.56
CA ALA A 64 10.79 -3.59 10.62
C ALA A 64 11.97 -4.41 11.21
N ASN A 65 12.20 -4.27 12.51
CA ASN A 65 13.02 -5.23 13.25
C ASN A 65 12.13 -6.44 13.54
N ALA A 66 12.32 -7.48 12.74
CA ALA A 66 11.94 -8.85 13.06
C ALA A 66 13.09 -9.54 13.80
#